data_AF-A0A3P6E696-F1
#
_entry.id   AF-A0A3P6E696-F1
#
_cell.length_a   1.000
_cell.length_b   1.000
_cell.length_c   1.000
_cell.angle_alpha   90.00
_cell.angle_beta   90.00
_cell.angle_gamma   90.00
#
_symmetry.space_group_name_H-M   'P 1'
#
loop_
_entity.id
_entity.type
_entity.pdbx_description
1 polymer ?
#
loop_
_entity_poly.entity_id
_entity_poly.type
_entity_poly.pdbx_seq_one_letter_code
_entity_poly.pdbx_strand_id
1 'polypeptide(L)' 'MNQGDYSVREYNTKFLAGGLLDIHDEVTLVKMYREGLREDIRSEIGTTVFSTLNEIMQEALDVDEGGRPCDRSVSPT' A
#
# COMPACT_ATOMS: atom_id res chain seq x y z
N MET A 1 12.41 2.86 -5.62
CA MET A 1 12.33 1.39 -5.45
C MET A 1 11.02 0.93 -6.06
N ASN A 2 11.00 -0.15 -6.82
CA ASN A 2 9.77 -0.70 -7.42
C ASN A 2 9.51 -2.10 -6.82
N GLN A 3 8.23 -2.44 -6.60
CA GLN A 3 7.76 -3.73 -6.12
C GLN A 3 8.15 -4.86 -7.08
N GLY A 4 8.07 -4.65 -8.40
CA GLY A 4 8.34 -5.71 -9.38
C GLY A 4 7.55 -6.99 -9.08
N ASP A 5 8.21 -8.14 -9.16
CA ASP A 5 7.59 -9.45 -8.90
C ASP A 5 7.50 -9.80 -7.39
N TYR A 6 7.94 -8.93 -6.49
CA TYR A 6 7.87 -9.18 -5.05
C TYR A 6 6.44 -9.10 -4.53
N SER A 7 6.10 -9.94 -3.55
CA SER A 7 4.88 -9.75 -2.75
C SER A 7 4.89 -8.37 -2.07
N VAL A 8 3.72 -7.84 -1.69
CA VAL A 8 3.67 -6.57 -0.94
C VAL A 8 4.41 -6.69 0.39
N ARG A 9 4.37 -7.85 1.04
CA ARG A 9 5.11 -8.11 2.29
C ARG A 9 6.63 -7.97 2.11
N GLU A 10 7.18 -8.55 1.04
CA GLU A 10 8.60 -8.40 0.72
C GLU A 10 8.95 -6.97 0.32
N TYR A 11 8.08 -6.30 -0.43
CA TYR A 11 8.27 -4.90 -0.80
C TYR A 11 8.27 -3.98 0.41
N ASN A 12 7.34 -4.15 1.36
CA ASN A 12 7.29 -3.39 2.62
C ASN A 12 8.59 -3.53 3.40
N THR A 13 9.07 -4.77 3.55
CA THR A 13 10.32 -5.06 4.25
C THR A 13 11.50 -4.31 3.60
N LYS A 14 11.59 -4.33 2.27
CA LYS A 14 12.65 -3.64 1.54
C LYS A 14 12.53 -2.12 1.63
N PHE A 15 11.33 -1.59 1.49
CA PHE A 15 11.07 -0.16 1.55
C PHE A 15 11.49 0.42 2.91
N LEU A 16 11.13 -0.26 4.00
CA LEU A 16 11.50 0.13 5.37
C LEU A 16 13.01 -0.01 5.63
N ALA A 17 13.66 -1.06 5.10
CA ALA A 17 15.09 -1.27 5.25
C ALA A 17 15.96 -0.27 4.46
N GLY A 18 15.37 0.48 3.52
CA GLY A 18 16.09 1.37 2.61
C GLY A 18 16.63 2.66 3.23
N GLY A 19 16.44 2.89 4.53
CA GLY A 19 16.88 4.11 5.23
C GLY A 19 16.13 5.39 4.81
N LEU A 20 15.04 5.25 4.05
CA LEU A 20 14.26 6.38 3.54
C LEU A 20 13.48 7.12 4.64
N LEU A 21 13.13 6.40 5.72
CA LEU A 21 12.33 6.92 6.83
C LEU A 21 13.01 8.09 7.55
N ASP A 22 14.34 8.13 7.56
CA ASP A 22 15.11 9.17 8.24
C ASP A 22 15.34 10.42 7.37
N ILE A 23 14.98 10.36 6.09
CA ILE A 23 15.36 11.36 5.07
C ILE A 23 14.14 12.10 4.50
N HIS A 24 12.99 11.44 4.48
CA HIS A 24 11.78 11.96 3.85
C HIS A 24 10.65 12.13 4.86
N ASP A 25 9.82 13.15 4.65
CA ASP A 25 8.58 13.31 5.38
C ASP A 25 7.54 12.25 4.96
N GLU A 26 6.52 12.08 5.80
CA GLU A 26 5.50 11.05 5.63
C GLU A 26 4.76 11.15 4.29
N VAL A 27 4.46 12.38 3.82
CA VAL A 27 3.73 12.60 2.57
C VAL A 27 4.60 12.16 1.38
N THR A 28 5.89 12.48 1.43
CA THR A 28 6.85 12.03 0.43
C THR A 28 7.00 10.51 0.45
N LEU A 29 7.07 9.88 1.63
CA LEU A 29 7.16 8.42 1.77
C LEU A 29 5.94 7.70 1.19
N VAL A 30 4.73 8.16 1.52
CA VAL A 30 3.47 7.63 0.98
C VAL A 30 3.46 7.72 -0.55
N LYS A 31 3.88 8.86 -1.10
CA LYS A 31 3.95 9.06 -2.55
C LYS A 31 4.95 8.09 -3.20
N MET A 32 6.17 8.01 -2.68
CA MET A 32 7.22 7.13 -3.21
C MET A 32 6.81 5.65 -3.13
N TYR A 33 6.17 5.24 -2.03
CA TYR A 33 5.66 3.89 -1.86
C TYR A 33 4.59 3.58 -2.90
N ARG A 34 3.59 4.46 -3.06
CA ARG A 34 2.51 4.30 -4.07
C ARG A 34 3.04 4.21 -5.49
N GLU A 35 4.02 5.03 -5.84
CA GLU A 35 4.64 5.03 -7.18
C GLU A 35 5.44 3.76 -7.45
N GLY A 36 5.94 3.11 -6.40
CA GLY A 36 6.69 1.86 -6.51
C GLY A 36 5.84 0.60 -6.50
N LEU A 37 4.56 0.65 -6.11
CA LEU A 37 3.65 -0.50 -6.19
C LEU A 37 3.42 -0.97 -7.63
N ARG A 38 3.15 -2.27 -7.80
CA ARG A 38 2.67 -2.80 -9.08
C ARG A 38 1.35 -2.12 -9.49
N GLU A 39 1.13 -2.05 -10.81
CA GLU A 39 -0.01 -1.34 -11.39
C GLU A 39 -1.37 -1.90 -10.95
N ASP A 40 -1.50 -3.22 -10.84
CA ASP A 40 -2.70 -3.90 -10.38
C ASP A 40 -3.09 -3.46 -8.97
N ILE A 41 -2.16 -3.54 -8.01
CA ILE A 41 -2.40 -3.11 -6.63
C ILE A 41 -2.65 -1.60 -6.58
N ARG A 42 -1.84 -0.80 -7.29
CA ARG A 42 -1.98 0.66 -7.33
C ARG A 42 -3.34 1.08 -7.88
N SER A 43 -3.87 0.35 -8.86
CA SER A 43 -5.19 0.58 -9.44
C SER A 43 -6.31 0.22 -8.44
N GLU A 44 -6.15 -0.88 -7.70
CA GLU A 44 -7.13 -1.32 -6.71
C GLU A 44 -7.22 -0.39 -5.49
N ILE A 45 -6.10 0.13 -4.98
CA ILE A 45 -6.09 1.18 -3.94
C ILE A 45 -6.56 2.55 -4.46
N GLY A 46 -6.75 2.67 -5.78
CA GLY A 46 -7.44 3.76 -6.45
C GLY A 46 -6.84 5.14 -6.20
N THR A 47 -7.67 6.08 -5.77
CA THR A 47 -7.31 7.47 -5.41
C THR A 47 -7.34 7.72 -3.91
N THR A 48 -7.42 6.66 -3.09
CA THR A 48 -7.45 6.77 -1.62
C THR A 48 -6.26 7.59 -1.14
N VAL A 49 -6.56 8.55 -0.26
CA VAL A 49 -5.57 9.43 0.36
C VAL A 49 -5.17 8.80 1.68
N PHE A 50 -3.88 8.49 1.82
CA PHE A 50 -3.31 7.93 3.03
C PHE A 50 -2.53 9.00 3.77
N SER A 51 -2.73 9.07 5.08
CA SER A 51 -2.06 10.04 5.96
C SER A 51 -0.71 9.51 6.43
N THR A 52 -0.55 8.19 6.47
CA THR A 52 0.70 7.53 6.92
C THR A 52 1.16 6.45 5.96
N LEU A 53 2.45 6.16 6.00
CA LEU A 53 3.07 5.06 5.26
C LEU A 53 2.49 3.70 5.68
N ASN A 54 2.18 3.55 6.97
CA ASN A 54 1.61 2.31 7.50
C ASN A 54 0.20 2.05 6.94
N GLU A 55 -0.63 3.08 6.79
CA GLU A 55 -1.98 2.95 6.20
C GLU A 55 -1.93 2.43 4.76
N ILE A 56 -1.07 3.02 3.91
CA ILE A 56 -0.94 2.56 2.53
C ILE A 56 -0.30 1.17 2.43
N MET A 57 0.65 0.84 3.32
CA MET A 57 1.26 -0.49 3.38
C MET A 57 0.25 -1.57 3.75
N GLN A 58 -0.66 -1.28 4.68
CA GLN A 58 -1.71 -2.22 5.07
C GLN A 58 -2.73 -2.40 3.95
N GLU A 59 -3.22 -1.31 3.36
CA GLU A 59 -4.19 -1.40 2.25
C GLU A 59 -3.61 -2.15 1.05
N ALA A 60 -2.35 -1.89 0.69
CA ALA A 60 -1.68 -2.63 -0.38
C ALA A 60 -1.54 -4.12 -0.04
N LEU A 61 -1.26 -4.45 1.22
CA LEU A 61 -1.15 -5.84 1.69
C LEU A 61 -2.51 -6.55 1.62
N ASP A 62 -3.57 -5.87 2.06
CA ASP A 62 -4.94 -6.38 2.01
C ASP A 62 -5.37 -6.67 0.57
N VAL A 63 -5.02 -5.81 -0.38
CA VAL A 63 -5.25 -6.05 -1.82
C VAL A 63 -4.45 -7.26 -2.34
N ASP A 64 -3.15 -7.34 -2.03
CA ASP A 64 -2.25 -8.40 -2.52
C ASP A 64 -2.62 -9.78 -1.96
N GLU A 65 -3.06 -9.85 -0.69
CA GLU A 65 -3.50 -11.08 -0.03
C GLU A 65 -4.96 -11.45 -0.37
N GLY A 66 -5.66 -10.65 -1.19
CA GLY A 66 -7.07 -10.87 -1.55
C GLY A 66 -8.05 -10.57 -0.42
N GLY A 67 -7.57 -9.90 0.63
CA GLY A 67 -8.35 -9.42 1.77
C GLY A 67 -9.09 -8.14 1.44
N ARG A 68 -10.17 -8.20 0.66
CA ARG A 68 -11.23 -7.19 0.80
C ARG A 68 -12.12 -7.61 1.95
N PRO A 69 -12.52 -6.73 2.89
CA PRO A 69 -13.69 -6.97 3.70
C PRO A 69 -14.91 -6.90 2.77
N CYS A 70 -15.20 -8.01 2.09
CA CYS A 70 -16.54 -8.30 1.61
C CYS A 70 -17.42 -8.50 2.84
N ASP A 71 -17.92 -7.42 3.45
CA ASP A 71 -19.27 -7.37 4.03
C ASP A 71 -19.59 -5.96 4.58
N ARG A 72 -19.99 -5.04 3.69
CA ARG A 72 -21.09 -4.14 4.06
C ARG A 72 -22.35 -4.73 3.48
N SER A 73 -22.86 -5.77 4.14
CA SER A 73 -24.20 -6.29 3.93
C SER A 73 -25.19 -5.16 4.18
N VAL A 74 -25.61 -4.49 3.12
CA VAL A 74 -26.87 -3.74 3.13
C VAL A 74 -27.97 -4.77 3.03
N SER A 75 -28.44 -5.26 4.18
CA SER A 75 -29.69 -6.00 4.26
C SER A 75 -30.83 -5.06 3.89
N PRO A 76 -31.62 -5.33 2.84
CA PRO A 76 -32.91 -4.67 2.67
C PRO A 76 -33.87 -5.32 3.67
N THR A 77 -34.47 -4.51 4.55
CA THR A 77 -35.69 -4.89 5.28
C THR A 77 -36.89 -4.42 4.47
#